data_AF-A0A2W6BTF0-F1
#
_entry.id   AF-A0A2W6BTF0-F1
#
_cell.length_a   1.000
_cell.length_b   1.000
_cell.length_c   1.000
_cell.angle_alpha   90.00
_cell.angle_beta   90.00
_cell.angle_gamma   90.00
#
_symmetry.space_group_name_H-M   'P 1'
#
loop_
_entity.id
_entity.type
_entity.pdbx_description
1 polymer ?
#
loop_
_entity_poly.entity_id
_entity_poly.type
_entity_poly.pdbx_seq_one_letter_code
_entity_poly.pdbx_strand_id
1 'polypeptide(L)'
;MSSPYVNPIPKGATPERIDMGVDYGGTGNLLALGNGVVTQVNPGGWGQYGNYIEYQLADGPQKGRYIYYAEGVTPQVKVGQKLSAGQIVASMIPGWHSGIEVGYSSGRTNTAYASSAYAAAGDGSRTAAGQAFSDLVKSLGGPPGVASSAPLVGSAPTGAGPVAGGASSSSSSSGGAGPDLNPADAITGFFSGILKAILADAKYAALTAILIIGGFVLLGKGINRTTHAQAPE
;
A
#
# COMPACT_ATOMS: atom_id res chain seq x y z
N MET A 1 4.36 23.97 -12.21
CA MET A 1 3.40 23.06 -12.88
C MET A 1 2.37 22.65 -11.84
N SER A 2 1.08 22.62 -12.18
CA SER A 2 0.04 22.05 -11.31
C SER A 2 0.36 20.58 -11.04
N SER A 3 0.12 20.09 -9.83
CA SER A 3 0.18 18.65 -9.54
C SER A 3 -0.80 17.90 -10.46
N PRO A 4 -0.45 16.71 -11.00
CA PRO A 4 -1.39 15.86 -11.73
C PRO A 4 -2.43 15.21 -10.80
N TYR A 5 -2.29 15.40 -9.49
CA TYR A 5 -3.20 14.86 -8.49
C TYR A 5 -4.20 15.90 -7.99
N VAL A 6 -5.39 15.41 -7.64
CA VAL A 6 -6.49 16.19 -7.08
C VAL A 6 -6.92 15.61 -5.75
N ASN A 7 -7.51 16.43 -4.88
CA ASN A 7 -8.08 15.96 -3.63
C ASN A 7 -9.18 14.90 -3.91
N PRO A 8 -9.02 13.65 -3.44
CA PRO A 8 -10.01 12.60 -3.67
C PRO A 8 -11.22 12.69 -2.74
N ILE A 9 -11.16 13.52 -1.70
CA ILE A 9 -12.11 13.54 -0.58
C ILE A 9 -13.18 14.62 -0.79
N PRO A 10 -14.48 14.27 -0.73
CA PRO A 10 -15.55 15.23 -0.92
C PRO A 10 -15.66 16.20 0.26
N LYS A 11 -16.22 17.39 0.01
CA LYS A 11 -16.48 18.40 1.06
C LYS A 11 -17.42 17.92 2.17
N GLY A 12 -18.26 16.92 1.89
CA GLY A 12 -19.18 16.32 2.86
C GLY A 12 -18.57 15.21 3.72
N ALA A 13 -17.27 14.93 3.57
CA ALA A 13 -16.56 14.00 4.43
C ALA A 13 -16.13 14.68 5.73
N THR A 14 -16.22 13.93 6.84
CA THR A 14 -15.69 14.33 8.14
C THR A 14 -14.42 13.53 8.41
N PRO A 15 -13.25 14.16 8.60
CA PRO A 15 -12.02 13.44 8.87
C PRO A 15 -12.09 12.73 10.24
N GLU A 16 -11.63 11.49 10.27
CA GLU A 16 -11.54 10.65 11.46
C GLU A 16 -10.08 10.21 11.67
N ARG A 17 -9.83 9.01 12.19
CA ARG A 17 -8.48 8.58 12.57
C ARG A 17 -7.56 8.40 11.36
N ILE A 18 -6.28 8.30 11.66
CA ILE A 18 -5.25 7.86 10.71
C ILE A 18 -4.77 6.51 11.20
N ASP A 19 -5.09 5.45 10.47
CA ASP A 19 -4.75 4.06 10.77
C ASP A 19 -3.90 3.47 9.63
N MET A 20 -4.40 2.49 8.86
CA MET A 20 -3.70 1.96 7.69
C MET A 20 -3.69 2.95 6.52
N GLY A 21 -4.75 3.75 6.45
CA GLY A 21 -4.97 4.91 5.61
C GLY A 21 -5.51 6.06 6.46
N VAL A 22 -6.53 6.74 5.94
CA VAL A 22 -7.25 7.80 6.64
C VAL A 22 -8.73 7.49 6.63
N ASP A 23 -9.33 7.50 7.81
CA ASP A 23 -10.75 7.26 8.02
C ASP A 23 -11.56 8.54 7.76
N TYR A 24 -12.73 8.38 7.15
CA TYR A 24 -13.71 9.45 7.01
C TYR A 24 -15.15 8.96 7.21
N GLY A 25 -15.93 9.71 7.97
CA GLY A 25 -17.39 9.62 7.98
C GLY A 25 -18.02 10.57 6.96
N GLY A 26 -19.35 10.53 6.82
CA GLY A 26 -20.11 11.52 6.05
C GLY A 26 -20.62 11.03 4.70
N THR A 27 -20.65 11.92 3.70
CA THR A 27 -21.28 11.67 2.40
C THR A 27 -20.53 12.29 1.23
N GLY A 28 -20.71 11.72 0.04
CA GLY A 28 -20.23 12.29 -1.22
C GLY A 28 -19.54 11.27 -2.12
N ASN A 29 -19.04 11.76 -3.25
CA ASN A 29 -18.30 10.95 -4.22
C ASN A 29 -16.80 11.03 -3.93
N LEU A 30 -16.17 9.87 -3.88
CA LEU A 30 -14.73 9.68 -3.79
C LEU A 30 -14.16 9.69 -5.21
N LEU A 31 -13.16 10.54 -5.42
CA LEU A 31 -12.59 10.78 -6.75
C LEU A 31 -11.25 10.05 -6.90
N ALA A 32 -10.84 9.75 -8.12
CA ALA A 32 -9.51 9.28 -8.43
C ALA A 32 -8.51 10.39 -8.10
N LEU A 33 -7.52 10.09 -7.26
CA LEU A 33 -6.41 10.97 -6.92
C LEU A 33 -5.68 11.45 -8.17
N GLY A 34 -5.43 10.54 -9.12
CA GLY A 34 -4.71 10.79 -10.35
C GLY A 34 -5.16 9.87 -11.47
N ASN A 35 -4.52 10.00 -12.63
CA ASN A 35 -4.75 9.06 -13.73
C ASN A 35 -4.30 7.66 -13.31
N GLY A 36 -5.04 6.63 -13.74
CA GLY A 36 -4.73 5.27 -13.31
C GLY A 36 -5.53 4.17 -13.99
N VAL A 37 -5.33 2.94 -13.52
CA VAL A 37 -6.06 1.75 -13.97
C VAL A 37 -6.57 0.98 -12.75
N VAL A 38 -7.88 0.73 -12.71
CA VAL A 38 -8.51 -0.05 -11.64
C VAL A 38 -8.00 -1.49 -11.68
N THR A 39 -7.47 -1.97 -10.56
CA THR A 39 -6.91 -3.31 -10.42
C THR A 39 -7.80 -4.23 -9.59
N GLN A 40 -8.61 -3.68 -8.68
CA GLN A 40 -9.53 -4.46 -7.86
C GLN A 40 -10.85 -3.73 -7.62
N VAL A 41 -11.95 -4.50 -7.62
CA VAL A 41 -13.27 -4.08 -7.14
C VAL A 41 -13.89 -5.29 -6.47
N ASN A 42 -13.86 -5.32 -5.14
CA ASN A 42 -14.21 -6.49 -4.35
C ASN A 42 -15.31 -6.12 -3.35
N PRO A 43 -16.58 -6.43 -3.65
CA PRO A 43 -17.66 -6.32 -2.68
C PRO A 43 -17.39 -7.21 -1.47
N GLY A 44 -17.51 -6.67 -0.25
CA GLY A 44 -17.11 -7.39 0.98
C GLY A 44 -15.61 -7.68 1.10
N GLY A 45 -14.78 -7.07 0.23
CA GLY A 45 -13.33 -7.29 0.21
C GLY A 45 -12.61 -6.85 1.48
N TRP A 46 -13.22 -5.96 2.27
CA TRP A 46 -12.71 -5.52 3.58
C TRP A 46 -13.39 -6.24 4.75
N GLY A 47 -13.78 -7.50 4.54
CA GLY A 47 -14.44 -8.32 5.55
C GLY A 47 -15.76 -7.70 6.03
N GLN A 48 -15.98 -7.70 7.34
CA GLN A 48 -17.21 -7.15 7.95
C GLN A 48 -17.38 -5.65 7.75
N TYR A 49 -16.31 -4.92 7.40
CA TYR A 49 -16.33 -3.47 7.26
C TYR A 49 -16.80 -3.02 5.88
N GLY A 50 -16.84 -3.89 4.87
CA GLY A 50 -17.47 -3.59 3.59
C GLY A 50 -16.57 -3.79 2.37
N ASN A 51 -16.65 -2.88 1.42
CA ASN A 51 -16.12 -3.06 0.06
C ASN A 51 -14.66 -2.64 -0.04
N TYR A 52 -13.98 -3.06 -1.10
CA TYR A 52 -12.60 -2.65 -1.39
C TYR A 52 -12.44 -2.35 -2.88
N ILE A 53 -11.83 -1.22 -3.19
CA ILE A 53 -11.52 -0.76 -4.55
C ILE A 53 -10.05 -0.37 -4.57
N GLU A 54 -9.35 -0.75 -5.63
CA GLU A 54 -7.94 -0.40 -5.82
C GLU A 54 -7.68 0.01 -7.26
N TYR A 55 -6.81 0.99 -7.45
CA TYR A 55 -6.26 1.32 -8.76
C TYR A 55 -4.79 1.72 -8.66
N GLN A 56 -4.04 1.48 -9.74
CA GLN A 56 -2.65 1.86 -9.88
C GLN A 56 -2.52 3.19 -10.60
N LEU A 57 -1.71 4.12 -10.07
CA LEU A 57 -1.42 5.41 -10.70
C LEU A 57 -0.58 5.22 -11.96
N ALA A 58 -1.01 5.84 -13.05
CA ALA A 58 -0.38 5.74 -14.37
C ALA A 58 0.75 6.77 -14.57
N ASP A 59 0.71 7.89 -13.85
CA ASP A 59 1.63 9.02 -14.01
C ASP A 59 1.86 9.80 -12.69
N GLY A 60 2.67 10.86 -12.80
CA GLY A 60 3.05 11.72 -11.70
C GLY A 60 4.13 11.14 -10.77
N PRO A 61 4.50 11.87 -9.70
CA PRO A 61 5.55 11.46 -8.76
C PRO A 61 5.29 10.14 -8.04
N GLN A 62 4.03 9.70 -7.99
CA GLN A 62 3.59 8.46 -7.36
C GLN A 62 3.18 7.38 -8.39
N LYS A 63 3.61 7.51 -9.66
CA LYS A 63 3.40 6.49 -10.70
C LYS A 63 3.75 5.09 -10.21
N GLY A 64 2.89 4.12 -10.51
CA GLY A 64 3.06 2.71 -10.15
C GLY A 64 2.58 2.36 -8.74
N ARG A 65 2.24 3.35 -7.90
CA ARG A 65 1.61 3.09 -6.60
C ARG A 65 0.14 2.76 -6.74
N TYR A 66 -0.35 2.02 -5.76
CA TYR A 66 -1.76 1.67 -5.64
C TYR A 66 -2.43 2.53 -4.58
N ILE A 67 -3.64 2.98 -4.90
CA ILE A 67 -4.53 3.68 -3.97
C ILE A 67 -5.74 2.79 -3.73
N TYR A 68 -6.22 2.72 -2.49
CA TYR A 68 -7.46 2.04 -2.16
C TYR A 68 -8.54 2.97 -1.61
N TYR A 69 -9.80 2.56 -1.83
CA TYR A 69 -10.97 3.01 -1.08
C TYR A 69 -11.64 1.77 -0.49
N ALA A 70 -11.89 1.77 0.83
CA ALA A 70 -12.41 0.63 1.53
C ALA A 70 -13.61 0.98 2.44
N GLU A 71 -14.21 -0.07 2.99
CA GLU A 71 -15.28 -0.06 3.98
C GLU A 71 -16.64 0.37 3.41
N GLY A 72 -17.23 1.44 3.95
CA GLY A 72 -18.54 1.98 3.60
C GLY A 72 -18.56 2.70 2.26
N VAL A 73 -18.11 2.07 1.19
CA VAL A 73 -18.09 2.64 -0.16
C VAL A 73 -18.93 1.82 -1.13
N THR A 74 -19.64 2.46 -2.06
CA THR A 74 -20.26 1.80 -3.21
C THR A 74 -19.39 2.04 -4.45
N PRO A 75 -18.77 0.99 -5.04
CA PRO A 75 -17.95 1.13 -6.24
C PRO A 75 -18.74 1.70 -7.43
N GLN A 76 -18.12 2.62 -8.18
CA GLN A 76 -18.66 3.23 -9.40
C GLN A 76 -17.78 2.92 -10.63
N VAL A 77 -16.84 2.00 -10.47
CA VAL A 77 -15.84 1.61 -11.47
C VAL A 77 -15.75 0.09 -11.57
N LYS A 78 -15.07 -0.39 -12.61
CA LYS A 78 -14.79 -1.81 -12.83
C LYS A 78 -13.30 -2.05 -13.06
N VAL A 79 -12.83 -3.26 -12.75
CA VAL A 79 -11.45 -3.70 -13.02
C VAL A 79 -11.10 -3.47 -14.50
N GLY A 80 -9.88 -2.98 -14.75
CA GLY A 80 -9.37 -2.60 -16.07
C GLY A 80 -9.79 -1.21 -16.55
N GLN A 81 -10.70 -0.52 -15.84
CA GLN A 81 -11.11 0.83 -16.20
C GLN A 81 -9.94 1.81 -16.05
N LYS A 82 -9.69 2.59 -17.10
CA LYS A 82 -8.80 3.76 -17.04
C LYS A 82 -9.51 4.89 -16.33
N LEU A 83 -8.81 5.54 -15.41
CA LEU A 83 -9.28 6.68 -14.64
C LEU A 83 -8.56 7.94 -15.10
N SER A 84 -9.30 9.05 -15.16
CA SER A 84 -8.70 10.39 -15.15
C SER A 84 -8.68 10.92 -13.71
N ALA A 85 -7.71 11.77 -13.36
CA ALA A 85 -7.71 12.50 -12.09
C ALA A 85 -9.06 13.23 -11.90
N GLY A 86 -9.68 13.07 -10.74
CA GLY A 86 -10.99 13.65 -10.42
C GLY A 86 -12.20 12.86 -10.89
N GLN A 87 -12.01 11.76 -11.63
CA GLN A 87 -13.12 10.87 -11.99
C GLN A 87 -13.68 10.17 -10.76
N ILE A 88 -15.00 9.98 -10.67
CA ILE A 88 -15.63 9.25 -9.56
C ILE A 88 -15.14 7.79 -9.55
N VAL A 89 -14.72 7.31 -8.38
CA VAL A 89 -14.31 5.93 -8.12
C VAL A 89 -15.36 5.19 -7.30
N ALA A 90 -15.91 5.85 -6.28
CA ALA A 90 -16.92 5.31 -5.38
C ALA A 90 -17.80 6.44 -4.82
N SER A 91 -18.93 6.07 -4.23
CA SER A 91 -19.68 6.95 -3.33
C SER A 91 -19.58 6.43 -1.89
N MET A 92 -19.52 7.33 -0.92
CA MET A 92 -19.64 6.96 0.49
C MET A 92 -21.05 6.46 0.78
N ILE A 93 -21.17 5.43 1.62
CA ILE A 93 -22.46 4.93 2.14
C ILE A 93 -22.78 5.75 3.40
N PRO A 94 -23.80 6.63 3.37
CA PRO A 94 -24.12 7.48 4.51
C PRO A 94 -24.45 6.66 5.77
N GLY A 95 -23.81 7.00 6.89
CA GLY A 95 -24.05 6.34 8.18
C GLY A 95 -23.49 4.92 8.29
N TRP A 96 -22.59 4.51 7.39
CA TRP A 96 -21.89 3.23 7.53
C TRP A 96 -21.09 3.17 8.82
N HIS A 97 -21.16 2.05 9.54
CA HIS A 97 -20.74 1.95 10.94
C HIS A 97 -19.24 2.17 11.18
N SER A 98 -18.40 1.96 10.16
CA SER A 98 -16.96 2.19 10.23
C SER A 98 -16.49 3.38 9.40
N GLY A 99 -17.41 4.07 8.70
CA GLY A 99 -17.04 5.11 7.73
C GLY A 99 -16.40 4.51 6.46
N ILE A 100 -15.46 5.24 5.88
CA ILE A 100 -14.60 4.79 4.78
C ILE A 100 -13.15 4.91 5.19
N GLU A 101 -12.28 4.06 4.66
CA GLU A 101 -10.83 4.23 4.77
C GLU A 101 -10.21 4.38 3.37
N VAL A 102 -9.29 5.32 3.21
CA VAL A 102 -8.58 5.60 1.96
C VAL A 102 -7.09 5.74 2.21
N GLY A 103 -6.27 5.11 1.37
CA GLY A 103 -4.83 5.14 1.58
C GLY A 103 -4.02 4.48 0.47
N TYR A 104 -2.74 4.25 0.78
CA TYR A 104 -1.85 3.47 -0.06
C TYR A 104 -2.17 1.98 0.04
N SER A 105 -2.30 1.31 -1.09
CA SER A 105 -2.42 -0.14 -1.16
C SER A 105 -1.06 -0.82 -1.40
N SER A 106 -0.97 -2.08 -0.98
CA SER A 106 0.14 -2.98 -1.29
C SER A 106 0.12 -3.53 -2.72
N GLY A 107 -0.96 -3.34 -3.48
CA GLY A 107 -1.19 -3.98 -4.79
C GLY A 107 -1.51 -5.48 -4.69
N ARG A 108 -1.73 -5.99 -3.48
CA ARG A 108 -2.20 -7.34 -3.20
C ARG A 108 -3.69 -7.32 -2.91
N THR A 109 -4.35 -8.46 -3.08
CA THR A 109 -5.80 -8.57 -2.88
C THR A 109 -6.22 -8.03 -1.52
N ASN A 110 -7.11 -7.05 -1.49
CA ASN A 110 -7.73 -6.49 -0.27
C ASN A 110 -6.72 -6.10 0.83
N THR A 111 -5.58 -5.50 0.46
CA THR A 111 -4.50 -5.26 1.44
C THR A 111 -3.93 -3.85 1.32
N ALA A 112 -4.13 -3.04 2.36
CA ALA A 112 -3.45 -1.76 2.51
C ALA A 112 -1.92 -1.94 2.62
N TYR A 113 -1.17 -0.93 2.22
CA TYR A 113 0.29 -0.94 2.33
C TYR A 113 0.75 -1.15 3.78
N ALA A 114 0.02 -0.57 4.73
CA ALA A 114 0.38 -0.58 6.15
C ALA A 114 -0.10 -1.82 6.93
N SER A 115 -0.83 -2.76 6.28
CA SER A 115 -1.53 -3.85 7.00
C SER A 115 -0.63 -4.66 7.92
N SER A 116 0.64 -4.93 7.54
CA SER A 116 1.56 -5.68 8.39
C SER A 116 2.01 -4.89 9.63
N ALA A 117 2.29 -3.59 9.48
CA ALA A 117 2.68 -2.74 10.59
C ALA A 117 1.50 -2.50 11.54
N TYR A 118 0.31 -2.30 10.99
CA TYR A 118 -0.93 -2.17 11.75
C TYR A 118 -1.23 -3.44 12.55
N ALA A 119 -1.17 -4.61 11.92
CA ALA A 119 -1.40 -5.89 12.60
C ALA A 119 -0.40 -6.14 13.75
N ALA A 120 0.86 -5.69 13.61
CA ALA A 120 1.87 -5.84 14.65
C ALA A 120 1.68 -4.86 15.82
N ALA A 121 1.14 -3.66 15.57
CA ALA A 121 0.97 -2.61 16.56
C ALA A 121 -0.38 -2.65 17.28
N GLY A 122 -1.41 -3.21 16.63
CA GLY A 122 -2.77 -3.31 17.16
C GLY A 122 -3.71 -2.27 16.57
N ASP A 123 -5.01 -2.51 16.75
CA ASP A 123 -6.09 -1.68 16.22
C ASP A 123 -6.01 -0.22 16.71
N GLY A 124 -6.28 0.74 15.83
CA GLY A 124 -6.16 2.18 16.09
C GLY A 124 -4.72 2.73 16.07
N SER A 125 -3.75 1.92 15.64
CA SER A 125 -2.36 2.36 15.53
C SER A 125 -2.15 3.28 14.32
N ARG A 126 -1.64 4.48 14.59
CA ARG A 126 -1.30 5.45 13.54
C ARG A 126 -0.09 4.99 12.74
N THR A 127 -0.29 4.64 11.47
CA THR A 127 0.81 4.16 10.62
C THR A 127 1.50 5.30 9.88
N ALA A 128 2.79 5.13 9.57
CA ALA A 128 3.54 6.09 8.76
C ALA A 128 2.96 6.25 7.34
N ALA A 129 2.40 5.17 6.76
CA ALA A 129 1.77 5.22 5.44
C ALA A 129 0.42 5.97 5.47
N GLY A 130 -0.43 5.72 6.48
CA GLY A 130 -1.65 6.47 6.69
C GLY A 130 -1.36 7.95 6.90
N GLN A 131 -0.33 8.27 7.70
CA GLN A 131 0.12 9.64 7.90
C GLN A 131 0.56 10.31 6.60
N ALA A 132 1.40 9.64 5.80
CA ALA A 132 1.84 10.17 4.51
C ALA A 132 0.68 10.42 3.54
N PHE A 133 -0.37 9.57 3.58
CA PHE A 133 -1.56 9.79 2.78
C PHE A 133 -2.40 10.96 3.28
N SER A 134 -2.53 11.14 4.61
CA SER A 134 -3.17 12.32 5.21
C SER A 134 -2.47 13.62 4.80
N ASP A 135 -1.14 13.64 4.81
CA ASP A 135 -0.35 14.80 4.39
C ASP A 135 -0.50 15.08 2.88
N LEU A 136 -0.64 14.03 2.06
CA LEU A 136 -0.98 14.18 0.65
C LEU A 136 -2.36 14.83 0.46
N VAL A 137 -3.40 14.31 1.12
CA VAL A 137 -4.76 14.90 1.07
C VAL A 137 -4.74 16.37 1.48
N LYS A 138 -4.04 16.70 2.57
CA LYS A 138 -3.84 18.08 3.02
C LYS A 138 -3.18 18.95 1.97
N SER A 139 -2.11 18.46 1.34
CA SER A 139 -1.38 19.20 0.30
C SER A 139 -2.23 19.49 -0.95
N LEU A 140 -3.25 18.68 -1.18
CA LEU A 140 -4.22 18.82 -2.27
C LEU A 140 -5.44 19.67 -1.90
N GLY A 141 -5.45 20.25 -0.69
CA GLY A 141 -6.54 21.09 -0.18
C GLY A 141 -7.72 20.32 0.41
N GLY A 142 -7.56 19.01 0.66
CA GLY A 142 -8.56 18.19 1.35
C GLY A 142 -8.42 18.23 2.87
N PRO A 143 -9.43 17.75 3.61
CA PRO A 143 -9.36 17.63 5.07
C PRO A 143 -8.35 16.53 5.46
N PRO A 144 -7.28 16.83 6.22
CA PRO A 144 -6.41 15.79 6.75
C PRO A 144 -7.15 14.97 7.81
N GLY A 145 -6.72 13.72 8.00
CA GLY A 145 -7.14 12.90 9.13
C GLY A 145 -6.74 13.50 10.48
N VAL A 146 -7.43 13.07 11.53
CA VAL A 146 -7.20 13.43 12.93
C VAL A 146 -6.04 12.62 13.47
N ALA A 147 -4.88 13.25 13.54
CA ALA A 147 -3.67 12.67 14.09
C ALA A 147 -3.76 12.52 15.62
N SER A 148 -3.56 11.30 16.12
CA SER A 148 -3.28 11.05 17.55
C SER A 148 -1.83 11.43 17.89
N SER A 149 -1.53 11.63 19.19
CA SER A 149 -0.17 11.85 19.67
C SER A 149 0.69 10.58 19.74
N ALA A 150 0.13 9.42 19.36
CA ALA A 150 0.86 8.16 19.37
C ALA A 150 2.00 8.19 18.33
N PRO A 151 3.14 7.51 18.61
CA PRO A 151 4.20 7.34 17.63
C PRO A 151 3.70 6.65 16.36
N LEU A 152 4.29 7.02 15.22
CA LEU A 152 4.02 6.35 13.96
C LEU A 152 4.59 4.93 13.97
N VAL A 153 3.84 3.97 13.42
CA VAL A 153 4.31 2.60 13.22
C VAL A 153 4.53 2.29 11.74
N GLY A 154 5.50 1.41 11.46
CA GLY A 154 5.87 1.03 10.10
C GLY A 154 6.54 2.15 9.29
N SER A 155 6.53 2.00 7.97
CA SER A 155 7.15 2.94 7.04
C SER A 155 6.10 3.46 6.04
N ALA A 156 6.33 4.65 5.50
CA ALA A 156 5.60 5.13 4.34
C ALA A 156 6.23 4.56 3.04
N PRO A 157 5.44 4.42 1.96
CA PRO A 157 6.02 4.13 0.65
C PRO A 157 7.06 5.20 0.27
N THR A 158 8.23 4.82 -0.26
CA THR A 158 9.30 5.76 -0.62
C THR A 158 8.79 6.89 -1.52
N GLY A 159 8.84 8.15 -1.14
CA GLY A 159 8.29 9.27 -1.94
C GLY A 159 6.76 9.44 -1.83
N ALA A 160 6.13 8.81 -0.84
CA ALA A 160 4.80 9.18 -0.36
C ALA A 160 4.84 10.51 0.39
N GLY A 161 3.69 11.20 0.42
CA GLY A 161 3.55 12.51 1.07
C GLY A 161 3.26 13.64 0.08
N PRO A 162 3.41 14.91 0.52
CA PRO A 162 3.04 16.09 -0.26
C PRO A 162 3.67 16.11 -1.65
N VAL A 163 2.86 16.33 -2.68
CA VAL A 163 3.34 16.54 -4.04
C VAL A 163 3.66 18.02 -4.24
N ALA A 164 4.94 18.35 -4.24
CA ALA A 164 5.42 19.73 -4.26
C ALA A 164 4.94 20.49 -5.52
N GLY A 165 4.15 21.54 -5.30
CA GLY A 165 4.06 22.71 -6.19
C GLY A 165 4.93 23.83 -5.66
N GLY A 166 6.26 23.74 -5.87
CA GLY A 166 7.21 24.84 -5.70
C GLY A 166 7.40 25.42 -4.29
N ALA A 167 8.35 24.87 -3.53
CA ALA A 167 9.42 25.58 -2.82
C ALA A 167 10.18 24.56 -1.97
N SER A 168 11.44 24.35 -2.33
CA SER A 168 12.41 23.61 -1.53
C SER A 168 12.57 24.25 -0.16
N SER A 169 12.11 23.57 0.89
CA SER A 169 12.68 23.72 2.22
C SER A 169 13.54 22.49 2.49
N SER A 170 14.82 22.64 2.19
CA SER A 170 15.88 21.76 2.69
C SER A 170 15.89 21.83 4.22
N SER A 171 15.43 20.76 4.87
CA SER A 171 15.85 20.45 6.24
C SER A 171 16.77 19.25 6.16
N SER A 172 18.05 19.54 6.38
CA SER A 172 19.12 18.58 6.62
C SER A 172 18.76 17.58 7.72
N SER A 173 18.80 16.29 7.39
CA SER A 173 19.17 15.26 8.37
C SER A 173 20.32 14.46 7.78
N SER A 174 21.49 14.70 8.36
CA SER A 174 22.75 14.04 8.15
C SER A 174 22.68 12.53 8.37
N GLY A 175 23.37 11.78 7.50
CA GLY A 175 24.06 10.54 7.88
C GLY A 175 23.24 9.26 7.81
N GLY A 176 23.41 8.53 6.71
CA GLY A 176 23.00 7.14 6.62
C GLY A 176 22.90 6.70 5.17
N ALA A 177 24.01 6.20 4.61
CA ALA A 177 23.95 5.42 3.38
C ALA A 177 22.92 4.29 3.58
N GLY A 178 21.85 4.30 2.80
CA GLY A 178 20.90 3.19 2.78
C GLY A 178 21.63 1.93 2.36
N PRO A 179 21.32 0.75 2.94
CA PRO A 179 21.92 -0.48 2.47
C PRO A 179 21.42 -0.74 1.05
N ASP A 180 22.34 -0.82 0.10
CA ASP A 180 22.14 -1.50 -1.16
C ASP A 180 21.55 -2.88 -0.84
N LEU A 181 20.32 -3.14 -1.27
CA LEU A 181 19.68 -4.43 -1.08
C LEU A 181 20.38 -5.44 -1.98
N ASN A 182 21.30 -6.21 -1.39
CA ASN A 182 21.82 -7.42 -2.00
C ASN A 182 20.64 -8.39 -2.22
N PRO A 183 20.40 -8.90 -3.46
CA PRO A 183 19.29 -9.80 -3.73
C PRO A 183 19.29 -11.09 -2.86
N ALA A 184 20.43 -11.45 -2.24
CA ALA A 184 20.52 -12.53 -1.27
C ALA A 184 19.81 -12.25 0.07
N ASP A 185 19.76 -10.99 0.51
CA ASP A 185 19.14 -10.61 1.78
C ASP A 185 17.60 -10.53 1.67
N ALA A 186 17.10 -10.16 0.49
CA ALA A 186 15.67 -10.17 0.18
C ALA A 186 15.09 -11.60 0.18
N ILE A 187 15.87 -12.58 -0.31
CA ILE A 187 15.48 -13.99 -0.31
C ILE A 187 15.49 -14.55 1.12
N THR A 188 16.53 -14.25 1.91
CA THR A 188 16.66 -14.76 3.28
C THR A 188 15.58 -14.20 4.23
N GLY A 189 15.25 -12.90 4.10
CA GLY A 189 14.17 -12.27 4.86
C GLY A 189 12.78 -12.81 4.52
N PHE A 190 12.53 -13.13 3.25
CA PHE A 190 11.27 -13.72 2.78
C PHE A 190 11.02 -15.12 3.38
N PHE A 191 12.06 -15.98 3.40
CA PHE A 191 11.94 -17.31 4.00
C PHE A 191 11.83 -17.28 5.52
N SER A 192 12.50 -16.35 6.21
CA SER A 192 12.43 -16.23 7.67
C SER A 192 11.04 -15.81 8.16
N GLY A 193 10.38 -14.88 7.45
CA GLY A 193 9.02 -14.43 7.78
C GLY A 193 7.95 -15.50 7.57
N ILE A 194 8.05 -16.24 6.46
CA ILE A 194 7.14 -17.35 6.14
C ILE A 194 7.32 -18.50 7.13
N LEU A 195 8.55 -18.85 7.50
CA LEU A 195 8.82 -19.94 8.44
C LEU A 195 8.27 -19.62 9.85
N LYS A 196 8.37 -18.37 10.31
CA LYS A 196 7.79 -17.94 11.59
C LYS A 196 6.26 -17.93 11.56
N ALA A 197 5.65 -17.51 10.46
CA ALA A 197 4.20 -17.52 10.30
C ALA A 197 3.62 -18.95 10.23
N ILE A 198 4.35 -19.90 9.62
CA ILE A 198 3.91 -21.30 9.51
C ILE A 198 4.11 -22.07 10.82
N LEU A 199 5.18 -21.80 11.57
CA LEU A 199 5.46 -22.47 12.86
C LEU A 199 4.56 -22.01 14.01
N ALA A 200 3.87 -20.87 13.87
CA ALA A 200 2.96 -20.35 14.88
C ALA A 200 1.57 -21.01 14.88
N ASP A 201 1.24 -21.82 13.86
CA ASP A 201 -0.04 -22.51 13.74
C ASP A 201 0.16 -24.04 13.76
N ALA A 202 -0.31 -24.69 14.82
CA ALA A 202 -0.15 -26.12 15.08
C ALA A 202 -0.74 -27.04 13.98
N LYS A 203 -1.57 -26.49 13.08
CA LYS A 203 -2.23 -27.24 12.00
C LYS A 203 -1.31 -27.55 10.81
N TYR A 204 -0.17 -26.87 10.67
CA TYR A 204 0.70 -26.96 9.48
C TYR A 204 2.05 -27.65 9.72
N ALA A 205 2.35 -28.09 10.95
CA ALA A 205 3.62 -28.71 11.30
C ALA A 205 3.96 -29.97 10.45
N ALA A 206 2.95 -30.71 10.01
CA ALA A 206 3.12 -31.91 9.18
C ALA A 206 3.40 -31.61 7.69
N LEU A 207 2.98 -30.45 7.17
CA LEU A 207 3.21 -30.05 5.78
C LEU A 207 4.65 -29.52 5.56
N THR A 208 5.29 -29.03 6.62
CA THR A 208 6.66 -28.47 6.59
C THR A 208 7.75 -29.49 6.27
N ALA A 209 7.56 -30.78 6.55
CA ALA A 209 8.57 -31.81 6.27
C ALA A 209 8.72 -32.12 4.76
N ILE A 210 7.67 -31.90 3.96
CA ILE A 210 7.64 -32.27 2.53
C ILE A 210 8.29 -31.18 1.65
N LEU A 211 8.19 -29.90 2.04
CA LEU A 211 8.75 -28.78 1.27
C LEU A 211 10.28 -28.65 1.40
N ILE A 212 10.87 -29.06 2.52
CA ILE A 212 12.32 -28.95 2.75
C ILE A 212 13.11 -29.97 1.93
N ILE A 213 12.54 -31.16 1.67
CA ILE A 213 13.21 -32.23 0.89
C ILE A 213 13.11 -31.96 -0.63
N GLY A 214 11.98 -31.41 -1.10
CA GLY A 214 11.78 -31.12 -2.53
C GLY A 214 12.61 -29.94 -3.06
N GLY A 215 12.86 -28.92 -2.23
CA GLY A 215 13.58 -27.70 -2.64
C GLY A 215 15.08 -27.91 -2.88
N PHE A 216 15.73 -28.82 -2.15
CA PHE A 216 17.17 -29.06 -2.31
C PHE A 216 17.54 -29.87 -3.57
N VAL A 217 16.60 -30.64 -4.15
CA VAL A 217 16.88 -31.46 -5.33
C VAL A 217 16.90 -30.64 -6.63
N LEU A 218 16.24 -29.48 -6.66
CA LEU A 218 16.13 -28.64 -7.87
C LEU A 218 17.26 -27.62 -8.06
N LEU A 219 18.06 -27.33 -7.02
CA LEU A 219 19.21 -26.42 -7.10
C LEU A 219 20.53 -27.11 -7.50
N GLY A 220 20.59 -28.45 -7.48
CA GLY A 220 21.82 -29.21 -7.79
C GLY A 220 22.09 -29.48 -9.28
N LYS A 221 21.15 -29.20 -10.19
CA LYS A 221 21.27 -29.57 -11.63
C LYS A 221 21.50 -28.41 -12.60
N GLY A 222 21.57 -27.17 -12.12
CA GLY A 222 21.53 -25.96 -12.97
C GLY A 222 22.87 -25.29 -13.32
N ILE A 223 24.00 -25.70 -12.75
CA ILE A 223 25.30 -25.03 -12.97
C ILE A 223 26.28 -26.03 -13.59
N ASN A 224 26.26 -26.17 -14.92
CA ASN A 224 27.40 -26.68 -15.69
C ASN A 224 27.28 -26.29 -17.17
N ARG A 225 27.90 -25.15 -17.52
CA ARG A 225 28.30 -24.62 -18.84
C ARG A 225 28.97 -23.27 -18.53
N THR A 226 30.20 -22.91 -18.89
CA THR A 226 31.09 -23.30 -19.97
C THR A 226 32.49 -22.77 -19.60
N THR A 227 33.55 -23.56 -19.69
CA THR A 227 34.93 -23.02 -19.80
C THR A 227 35.41 -23.19 -21.23
N HIS A 228 35.55 -22.05 -21.92
CA HIS A 228 36.28 -21.93 -23.17
C HIS A 228 37.77 -22.19 -22.92
N ALA A 229 38.35 -23.18 -23.59
CA ALA A 229 39.79 -23.32 -23.70
C ALA A 229 40.27 -22.54 -24.95
N GLN A 230 41.20 -21.62 -24.75
CA GLN A 230 42.02 -21.01 -25.79
C GLN A 230 43.00 -22.05 -26.33
N ALA A 231 43.17 -22.09 -27.66
CA ALA A 231 44.27 -22.79 -28.32
C ALA A 231 45.49 -21.85 -28.45
N PRO A 232 46.73 -22.37 -28.33
CA PRO A 232 47.90 -21.70 -28.86
C PRO A 232 48.37 -22.32 -30.20
N GLU A 233 48.79 -21.41 -31.08
CA GLU A 233 49.63 -21.50 -32.30
C GLU A 233 49.72 -22.80 -33.11
#